data_AF-A0A8J2N0Q3-F1
#
_entry.id   AF-A0A8J2N0Q3-F1
#
_cell.length_a   1.000
_cell.length_b   1.000
_cell.length_c   1.000
_cell.angle_alpha   90.00
_cell.angle_beta   90.00
_cell.angle_gamma   90.00
#
_symmetry.space_group_name_H-M   'P 1'
#
loop_
_entity.id
_entity.type
_entity.pdbx_description
1 polymer ?
#
loop_
_entity_poly.entity_id
_entity_poly.type
_entity_poly.pdbx_seq_one_letter_code
_entity_poly.pdbx_strand_id
1 'polypeptide(L)'
;MVNGRPRQFGSPSRHASAARSHASGATVSASPVVSRAARLGLGLGKGAVGLGKGRGLGKGGQKRHMKIQKDTIYGVTKGDIRRLACRGGVKRISGTIYDDVRQALKERLIRILKDVCAIVDSSGRKTVSVTDIVFTLRRLGNPIYGFESAFLNAR
;
A
#
# COMPACT_ATOMS: atom_id res chain seq x y z
N MET A 1 -39.71 36.20 51.73
CA MET A 1 -39.20 35.16 52.65
C MET A 1 -38.36 34.18 51.85
N VAL A 2 -37.16 33.92 52.35
CA VAL A 2 -36.02 33.23 51.73
C VAL A 2 -35.95 31.78 52.25
N ASN A 3 -35.27 30.89 51.51
CA ASN A 3 -34.59 29.63 51.88
C ASN A 3 -35.09 28.39 51.09
N GLY A 4 -34.26 27.54 50.48
CA GLY A 4 -32.79 27.48 50.44
C GLY A 4 -32.32 26.33 49.52
N ARG A 5 -31.17 26.51 48.87
CA ARG A 5 -30.45 25.51 48.06
C ARG A 5 -29.48 24.69 48.94
N PRO A 6 -29.24 23.41 48.62
CA PRO A 6 -27.91 22.79 48.78
C PRO A 6 -27.22 22.75 47.40
N ARG A 7 -25.99 23.22 47.06
CA ARG A 7 -24.66 23.29 47.72
C ARG A 7 -24.30 21.93 48.32
N GLN A 8 -23.30 21.14 47.91
CA GLN A 8 -22.06 21.25 47.11
C GLN A 8 -21.77 19.81 46.58
N PHE A 9 -20.92 19.56 45.59
CA PHE A 9 -19.49 19.32 45.75
C PHE A 9 -18.77 19.53 44.42
N GLY A 10 -17.75 20.40 44.44
CA GLY A 10 -16.92 20.72 43.28
C GLY A 10 -15.70 19.81 43.14
N SER A 11 -15.17 19.75 41.91
CA SER A 11 -13.76 19.43 41.65
C SER A 11 -12.86 20.55 42.19
N PRO A 12 -11.56 20.28 42.45
CA PRO A 12 -10.59 20.60 41.40
C PRO A 12 -9.36 19.67 41.34
N SER A 13 -8.67 19.68 40.20
CA SER A 13 -7.30 19.19 40.06
C SER A 13 -6.32 20.07 40.85
N ARG A 14 -5.17 19.50 41.24
CA ARG A 14 -3.94 20.26 41.44
C ARG A 14 -2.70 19.34 41.46
N HIS A 15 -1.72 19.71 40.65
CA HIS A 15 -0.35 19.21 40.65
C HIS A 15 0.29 19.24 42.05
N ALA A 16 1.09 18.22 42.38
CA ALA A 16 2.25 18.36 43.26
C ALA A 16 3.22 17.16 43.09
N SER A 17 4.46 17.50 42.80
CA SER A 17 5.66 16.67 42.68
C SER A 17 6.14 16.10 44.01
N ALA A 18 6.60 14.85 44.03
CA ALA A 18 7.44 14.32 45.11
C ALA A 18 8.59 13.47 44.53
N ALA A 19 9.81 13.91 44.82
CA ALA A 19 11.08 13.33 44.40
C ALA A 19 11.31 11.95 45.03
N ARG A 20 11.96 11.03 44.29
CA ARG A 20 12.53 9.80 44.86
C ARG A 20 14.05 9.96 45.01
N SER A 21 14.50 9.57 46.19
CA SER A 21 15.85 9.69 46.74
C SER A 21 16.88 8.78 46.09
N HIS A 22 18.12 9.27 46.03
CA HIS A 22 19.35 8.53 45.71
C HIS A 22 19.67 7.43 46.74
N ALA A 23 20.28 6.35 46.28
CA ALA A 23 21.20 5.55 47.09
C ALA A 23 22.42 5.13 46.24
N SER A 24 23.59 5.54 46.73
CA SER A 24 24.94 5.33 46.23
C SER A 24 25.46 3.91 46.49
N GLY A 25 26.46 3.49 45.69
CA GLY A 25 26.91 2.10 45.58
C GLY A 25 28.00 1.64 46.56
N ALA A 26 28.56 0.46 46.25
CA ALA A 26 29.82 -0.04 46.79
C ALA A 26 30.45 -1.06 45.82
N THR A 27 31.69 -0.78 45.44
CA THR A 27 32.64 -1.62 44.71
C THR A 27 33.29 -2.65 45.63
N VAL A 28 33.46 -3.90 45.19
CA VAL A 28 34.55 -4.76 45.68
C VAL A 28 35.20 -5.52 44.53
N SER A 29 36.50 -5.31 44.41
CA SER A 29 37.46 -5.93 43.51
C SER A 29 37.87 -7.31 44.01
N ALA A 30 37.83 -8.33 43.14
CA ALA A 30 38.55 -9.59 43.34
C ALA A 30 39.06 -10.12 41.99
N SER A 31 40.35 -10.44 41.94
CA SER A 31 41.15 -10.87 40.79
C SER A 31 40.58 -12.08 40.03
N PRO A 32 40.82 -12.23 38.71
CA PRO A 32 40.24 -13.34 37.95
C PRO A 32 41.05 -14.60 38.20
N VAL A 33 40.52 -15.49 39.04
CA VAL A 33 40.98 -16.89 39.07
C VAL A 33 40.49 -17.54 37.78
N VAL A 34 41.41 -17.88 36.88
CA VAL A 34 41.12 -18.58 35.62
C VAL A 34 40.22 -19.78 35.91
N SER A 35 39.02 -19.80 35.33
CA SER A 35 38.03 -20.84 35.56
C SER A 35 38.60 -22.21 35.19
N ARG A 36 38.24 -23.24 35.97
CA ARG A 36 38.72 -24.64 35.81
C ARG A 36 38.53 -25.16 34.37
N ALA A 37 37.55 -24.64 33.64
CA ALA A 37 37.28 -24.97 32.24
C ALA A 37 38.40 -24.52 31.27
N ALA A 38 39.05 -23.38 31.52
CA ALA A 38 40.17 -22.91 30.71
C ALA A 38 41.47 -23.70 30.99
N ARG A 39 41.68 -24.18 32.22
CA ARG A 39 42.80 -25.08 32.57
C ARG A 39 42.66 -26.48 31.97
N LEU A 40 41.44 -26.95 31.76
CA LEU A 40 41.16 -28.27 31.18
C LEU A 40 41.10 -28.27 29.64
N GLY A 41 41.38 -27.14 28.98
CA GLY A 41 41.46 -27.08 27.51
C GLY A 41 40.16 -27.45 26.80
N LEU A 42 39.01 -27.36 27.47
CA LEU A 42 37.68 -27.60 26.88
C LEU A 42 37.24 -26.36 26.09
N GLY A 43 38.04 -26.02 25.09
CA GLY A 43 37.61 -25.17 23.99
C GLY A 43 36.67 -25.99 23.11
N LEU A 44 35.40 -25.59 23.08
CA LEU A 44 34.45 -26.01 22.04
C LEU A 44 34.85 -25.36 20.71
N GLY A 45 36.00 -25.80 20.19
CA GLY A 45 36.36 -25.70 18.79
C GLY A 45 35.65 -26.80 18.02
N LYS A 46 35.23 -26.45 16.80
CA LYS A 46 34.65 -27.32 15.76
C LYS A 46 33.29 -27.94 16.10
N GLY A 47 32.24 -27.16 15.82
CA GLY A 47 30.90 -27.73 15.73
C GLY A 47 29.79 -26.71 15.53
N ALA A 48 29.75 -26.07 14.35
CA ALA A 48 28.49 -25.61 13.73
C ALA A 48 28.79 -24.88 12.41
N VAL A 49 28.79 -25.65 11.32
CA VAL A 49 28.09 -25.32 10.06
C VAL A 49 27.96 -23.82 9.76
N GLY A 50 29.09 -23.18 9.48
CA GLY A 50 29.18 -21.86 8.85
C GLY A 50 29.48 -21.96 7.35
N LEU A 51 29.01 -23.02 6.68
CA LEU A 51 28.94 -23.01 5.21
C LEU A 51 27.65 -22.31 4.86
N GLY A 52 27.77 -21.11 4.27
CA GLY A 52 26.68 -20.44 3.59
C GLY A 52 25.89 -21.46 2.81
N LYS A 53 24.64 -21.66 3.20
CA LYS A 53 23.68 -22.47 2.46
C LYS A 53 23.48 -21.75 1.14
N GLY A 54 24.34 -22.05 0.18
CA GLY A 54 24.18 -21.64 -1.19
C GLY A 54 22.80 -22.06 -1.61
N ARG A 55 21.92 -21.09 -1.83
CA ARG A 55 20.68 -21.29 -2.60
C ARG A 55 21.07 -21.42 -4.08
N GLY A 56 22.00 -22.34 -4.35
CA GLY A 56 22.35 -22.85 -5.65
C GLY A 56 21.43 -24.02 -5.94
N LEU A 57 20.18 -23.70 -6.26
CA LEU A 57 19.34 -24.59 -7.07
C LEU A 57 19.15 -23.89 -8.41
N GLY A 58 20.23 -23.90 -9.20
CA GLY A 58 20.09 -23.85 -10.64
C GLY A 58 19.45 -25.16 -11.08
N LYS A 59 18.14 -25.12 -11.35
CA LYS A 59 17.41 -26.03 -12.25
C LYS A 59 16.00 -25.48 -12.47
N GLY A 60 15.84 -24.81 -13.61
CA GLY A 60 14.57 -24.31 -14.15
C GLY A 60 14.12 -23.00 -13.52
N GLY A 61 14.23 -21.89 -14.25
CA GLY A 61 13.52 -20.66 -13.90
C GLY A 61 12.06 -21.03 -13.64
N GLN A 62 11.58 -20.75 -12.43
CA GLN A 62 10.19 -20.99 -12.05
C GLN A 62 9.32 -20.41 -13.17
N LYS A 63 8.65 -21.27 -13.94
CA LYS A 63 7.80 -20.82 -15.04
C LYS A 63 6.84 -19.80 -14.43
N ARG A 64 6.97 -18.54 -14.82
CA ARG A 64 6.00 -17.52 -14.42
C ARG A 64 4.71 -17.92 -15.10
N HIS A 65 3.80 -18.52 -14.35
CA HIS A 65 2.45 -18.78 -14.85
C HIS A 65 1.89 -17.43 -15.30
N MET A 66 1.46 -17.35 -16.57
CA MET A 66 0.74 -16.19 -17.06
C MET A 66 -0.54 -16.06 -16.22
N LYS A 67 -0.86 -14.83 -15.82
CA LYS A 67 -2.16 -14.57 -15.19
C LYS A 67 -3.24 -14.95 -16.20
N ILE A 68 -4.03 -15.97 -15.87
CA ILE A 68 -5.25 -16.30 -16.60
C ILE A 68 -6.12 -15.04 -16.55
N GLN A 69 -6.61 -14.59 -17.71
CA GLN A 69 -7.54 -13.47 -17.77
C GLN A 69 -8.80 -13.88 -17.01
N LYS A 70 -9.06 -13.20 -15.91
CA LYS A 70 -10.29 -13.30 -15.13
C LYS A 70 -11.17 -12.11 -15.48
N ASP A 71 -12.46 -12.22 -15.18
CA ASP A 71 -13.39 -11.11 -15.24
C ASP A 71 -12.95 -9.98 -14.31
N THR A 72 -12.16 -9.06 -14.88
CA THR A 72 -11.57 -7.92 -14.18
C THR A 72 -12.61 -6.86 -13.86
N ILE A 73 -13.82 -6.99 -14.44
CA ILE A 73 -14.91 -6.03 -14.27
C ILE A 73 -15.40 -5.91 -12.83
N TYR A 74 -15.34 -7.00 -12.06
CA TYR A 74 -15.66 -6.98 -10.63
C TYR A 74 -14.56 -6.33 -9.77
N GLY A 75 -13.38 -6.07 -10.35
CA GLY A 75 -12.37 -5.21 -9.75
C GLY A 75 -12.83 -3.77 -9.56
N VAL A 76 -13.85 -3.34 -10.33
CA VAL A 76 -14.59 -2.11 -10.04
C VAL A 76 -15.64 -2.42 -8.97
N THR A 77 -15.29 -2.06 -7.73
CA THR A 77 -16.09 -2.41 -6.55
C THR A 77 -17.35 -1.56 -6.46
N LYS A 78 -18.33 -2.00 -5.67
CA LYS A 78 -19.52 -1.17 -5.34
C LYS A 78 -19.12 0.17 -4.70
N GLY A 79 -18.00 0.20 -3.97
CA GLY A 79 -17.45 1.41 -3.36
C GLY A 79 -16.94 2.42 -4.40
N ASP A 80 -16.30 1.96 -5.48
CA ASP A 80 -15.85 2.82 -6.59
C ASP A 80 -17.01 3.50 -7.30
N ILE A 81 -18.05 2.71 -7.61
CA ILE A 81 -19.27 3.19 -8.27
C ILE A 81 -19.98 4.20 -7.37
N ARG A 82 -20.09 3.92 -6.06
CA ARG A 82 -20.65 4.89 -5.11
C ARG A 82 -19.84 6.19 -5.08
N ARG A 83 -18.50 6.14 -5.06
CA ARG A 83 -17.65 7.34 -5.11
C ARG A 83 -17.84 8.14 -6.39
N LEU A 84 -18.01 7.48 -7.55
CA LEU A 84 -18.32 8.16 -8.81
C LEU A 84 -19.70 8.83 -8.77
N ALA A 85 -20.73 8.08 -8.36
CA ALA A 85 -22.09 8.58 -8.28
C ALA A 85 -22.23 9.75 -7.29
N CYS A 86 -21.56 9.68 -6.12
CA CYS A 86 -21.55 10.79 -5.17
C CYS A 86 -20.88 12.04 -5.73
N ARG A 87 -19.78 11.91 -6.51
CA ARG A 87 -19.18 13.05 -7.24
C ARG A 87 -20.13 13.63 -8.28
N GLY A 88 -21.00 12.80 -8.86
CA GLY A 88 -22.09 13.23 -9.74
C GLY A 88 -23.35 13.75 -9.03
N GLY A 89 -23.34 13.90 -7.69
CA GLY A 89 -24.49 14.42 -6.94
C GLY A 89 -25.62 13.40 -6.67
N VAL A 90 -25.37 12.11 -6.89
CA VAL A 90 -26.38 11.06 -6.70
C VAL A 90 -26.57 10.73 -5.21
N LYS A 91 -27.78 10.93 -4.70
CA LYS A 91 -28.13 10.75 -3.27
C LYS A 91 -28.46 9.30 -2.86
N ARG A 92 -29.08 8.54 -3.76
CA ARG A 92 -29.51 7.13 -3.54
C ARG A 92 -29.28 6.34 -4.83
N ILE A 93 -28.83 5.09 -4.70
CA ILE A 93 -28.48 4.22 -5.82
C ILE A 93 -29.21 2.88 -5.62
N SER A 94 -29.93 2.43 -6.64
CA SER A 94 -30.58 1.11 -6.65
C SER A 94 -29.55 -0.03 -6.74
N GLY A 95 -29.91 -1.23 -6.27
CA GLY A 95 -29.04 -2.41 -6.30
C GLY A 95 -28.68 -2.89 -7.71
N THR A 96 -29.56 -2.72 -8.69
CA THR A 96 -29.36 -3.17 -10.08
C THR A 96 -28.32 -2.33 -10.83
N ILE A 97 -28.17 -1.05 -10.45
CA ILE A 97 -27.29 -0.10 -11.14
C ILE A 97 -25.81 -0.47 -11.08
N TYR A 98 -25.38 -1.25 -10.07
CA TYR A 98 -23.97 -1.63 -9.96
C TYR A 98 -23.50 -2.48 -11.15
N ASP A 99 -24.36 -3.35 -11.68
CA ASP A 99 -24.03 -4.21 -12.81
C ASP A 99 -24.19 -3.47 -14.14
N ASP A 100 -25.20 -2.61 -14.25
CA ASP A 100 -25.39 -1.74 -15.42
C ASP A 100 -24.21 -0.79 -15.62
N VAL A 101 -23.70 -0.18 -14.55
CA VAL A 101 -22.53 0.72 -14.62
C VAL A 101 -21.27 -0.04 -15.04
N ARG A 102 -21.10 -1.29 -14.59
CA ARG A 102 -20.00 -2.15 -15.04
C ARG A 102 -20.11 -2.43 -16.53
N GLN A 103 -21.29 -2.77 -17.02
CA GLN A 103 -21.53 -3.02 -18.43
C GLN A 103 -21.25 -1.77 -19.27
N ALA A 104 -21.78 -0.60 -18.86
CA ALA A 104 -21.54 0.66 -19.54
C ALA A 104 -20.05 1.06 -19.57
N LEU A 105 -19.33 0.84 -18.47
CA LEU A 105 -17.87 1.06 -18.42
C LEU A 105 -17.13 0.16 -19.41
N LYS A 106 -17.48 -1.13 -19.45
CA LYS A 106 -16.88 -2.10 -20.37
C LYS A 106 -17.14 -1.71 -21.82
N GLU A 107 -18.37 -1.35 -22.16
CA GLU A 107 -18.74 -0.93 -23.52
C GLU A 107 -18.00 0.33 -23.96
N ARG A 108 -17.87 1.34 -23.08
CA ARG A 108 -17.11 2.55 -23.36
C ARG A 108 -15.64 2.24 -23.64
N LEU A 109 -15.01 1.40 -22.81
CA LEU A 109 -13.62 1.01 -23.01
C LEU A 109 -13.43 0.19 -24.29
N ILE A 110 -14.36 -0.70 -24.63
CA ILE A 110 -14.32 -1.46 -25.89
C ILE A 110 -14.33 -0.52 -27.09
N ARG A 111 -15.19 0.50 -27.10
CA ARG A 111 -15.25 1.48 -28.20
C ARG A 111 -13.93 2.23 -28.35
N ILE A 112 -13.36 2.73 -27.26
CA ILE A 112 -12.08 3.46 -27.29
C ILE A 112 -10.93 2.55 -27.73
N LEU A 113 -10.82 1.34 -27.16
CA LEU A 113 -9.71 0.44 -27.45
C LEU A 113 -9.75 -0.11 -28.88
N LYS A 114 -10.92 -0.31 -29.48
CA LYS A 114 -11.04 -0.69 -30.90
C LYS A 114 -10.37 0.33 -31.81
N ASP A 115 -10.63 1.61 -31.59
CA ASP A 115 -10.06 2.70 -32.37
C ASP A 115 -8.54 2.84 -32.12
N VAL A 116 -8.11 2.73 -30.86
CA VAL A 116 -6.69 2.79 -30.50
C VAL A 116 -5.91 1.64 -31.15
N CYS A 117 -6.43 0.41 -31.10
CA CYS A 117 -5.78 -0.74 -31.75
C CYS A 117 -5.68 -0.53 -33.27
N ALA A 118 -6.71 -0.01 -33.93
CA ALA A 118 -6.66 0.27 -35.36
C ALA A 118 -5.53 1.26 -35.73
N ILE A 119 -5.29 2.29 -34.92
CA ILE A 119 -4.19 3.25 -35.13
C ILE A 119 -2.84 2.57 -34.95
N VAL A 120 -2.68 1.79 -33.90
CA VAL A 120 -1.42 1.09 -33.57
C VAL A 120 -1.07 0.07 -34.65
N ASP A 121 -2.06 -0.71 -35.11
CA ASP A 121 -1.92 -1.69 -36.18
C ASP A 121 -1.54 -1.01 -37.51
N SER A 122 -2.17 0.12 -37.85
CA SER A 122 -1.82 0.91 -39.04
C SER A 122 -0.40 1.49 -38.98
N SER A 123 0.13 1.69 -37.77
CA SER A 123 1.50 2.18 -37.55
C SER A 123 2.56 1.06 -37.53
N GLY A 124 2.16 -0.22 -37.60
CA GLY A 124 3.07 -1.36 -37.47
C GLY A 124 3.70 -1.52 -36.08
N ARG A 125 3.18 -0.83 -35.06
CA ARG A 125 3.67 -0.88 -33.68
C ARG A 125 2.92 -1.96 -32.90
N LYS A 126 3.54 -2.52 -31.86
CA LYS A 126 2.90 -3.49 -30.94
C LYS A 126 2.56 -2.88 -29.58
N THR A 127 2.90 -1.62 -29.38
CA THR A 127 2.80 -0.92 -28.10
C THR A 127 1.92 0.29 -28.27
N VAL A 128 0.88 0.38 -27.45
CA VAL A 128 0.00 1.54 -27.36
C VAL A 128 0.76 2.69 -26.70
N SER A 129 0.83 3.83 -27.36
CA SER A 129 1.39 5.07 -26.82
C SER A 129 0.30 5.97 -26.23
N VAL A 130 0.68 6.88 -25.33
CA VAL A 130 -0.20 7.91 -24.78
C VAL A 130 -0.78 8.79 -25.88
N THR A 131 0.02 9.08 -26.91
CA THR A 131 -0.39 9.86 -28.09
C THR A 131 -1.57 9.24 -28.83
N ASP A 132 -1.62 7.91 -28.93
CA ASP A 132 -2.67 7.18 -29.63
C ASP A 132 -4.01 7.30 -28.88
N ILE A 133 -3.97 7.29 -27.54
CA ILE A 133 -5.13 7.48 -26.67
C ILE A 133 -5.64 8.92 -26.76
N VAL A 134 -4.76 9.91 -26.65
CA VAL A 134 -5.12 11.34 -26.74
C VAL A 134 -5.77 11.64 -28.10
N PHE A 135 -5.19 11.13 -29.18
CA PHE A 135 -5.75 11.28 -30.53
C PHE A 135 -7.14 10.66 -30.64
N THR A 136 -7.32 9.42 -30.18
CA THR A 136 -8.61 8.73 -30.23
C THR A 136 -9.68 9.48 -29.43
N LEU A 137 -9.34 9.93 -28.23
CA LEU A 137 -10.25 10.66 -27.34
C LEU A 137 -10.66 12.02 -27.92
N ARG A 138 -9.75 12.75 -28.56
CA ARG A 138 -10.07 13.98 -29.29
C ARG A 138 -11.04 13.71 -30.44
N ARG A 139 -10.83 12.65 -31.22
CA ARG A 139 -11.73 12.25 -32.32
C ARG A 139 -13.15 11.92 -31.84
N LEU A 140 -13.27 11.29 -30.67
CA LEU A 140 -14.55 10.96 -30.05
C LEU A 140 -15.24 12.15 -29.35
N GLY A 141 -14.67 13.35 -29.42
CA GLY A 141 -15.21 14.55 -28.76
C GLY A 141 -14.99 14.60 -27.25
N ASN A 142 -14.10 13.77 -26.70
CA ASN A 142 -13.79 13.69 -25.26
C ASN A 142 -12.30 13.96 -24.99
N PRO A 143 -11.76 15.14 -25.34
CA PRO A 143 -10.33 15.42 -25.19
C PRO A 143 -9.88 15.34 -23.72
N ILE A 144 -8.68 14.79 -23.50
CA ILE A 144 -8.00 14.76 -22.20
C ILE A 144 -6.73 15.60 -22.25
N TYR A 145 -6.50 16.43 -21.24
CA TYR A 145 -5.37 17.36 -21.15
C TYR A 145 -4.33 16.90 -20.12
N GLY A 146 -3.11 17.42 -20.23
CA GLY A 146 -2.01 17.10 -19.30
C GLY A 146 -1.22 15.84 -19.63
N PHE A 147 -1.51 15.19 -20.76
CA PHE A 147 -0.84 13.97 -21.23
C PHE A 147 -0.06 14.18 -22.54
N GLU A 148 0.12 15.43 -22.98
CA GLU A 148 0.97 15.73 -24.14
C GLU A 148 2.43 15.46 -23.80
N SER A 149 3.19 15.03 -24.81
CA SER A 149 4.64 14.79 -24.69
C SER A 149 5.42 15.99 -24.15
N ALA A 150 4.96 17.21 -24.44
CA ALA A 150 5.57 18.44 -23.91
C ALA A 150 5.50 18.55 -22.37
N PHE A 151 4.46 18.02 -21.72
CA PHE A 151 4.29 18.10 -20.27
C PHE A 151 5.05 17.00 -19.51
N LEU A 152 5.32 15.85 -20.15
CA LEU A 152 6.01 14.73 -19.51
C LEU A 152 7.53 14.92 -19.42
N ASN A 153 8.11 15.68 -20.35
CA ASN A 153 9.56 15.95 -20.40
C ASN A 153 9.99 17.15 -19.53
N ALA A 154 9.04 17.87 -18.92
CA ALA A 154 9.29 19.07 -18.13
C ALA A 154 9.49 18.79 -16.62
N ARG A 155 9.80 17.54 -16.26
CA ARG A 155 9.91 17.07 -14.87
C ARG A 155 11.14 16.21 -14.69
#